data_AF-A0A2N3WV20-F1
#
_entry.id   AF-A0A2N3WV20-F1
#
_cell.length_a   1.000
_cell.length_b   1.000
_cell.length_c   1.000
_cell.angle_alpha   90.00
_cell.angle_beta   90.00
_cell.angle_gamma   90.00
#
_symmetry.space_group_name_H-M   'P 1'
#
loop_
_entity.id
_entity.type
_entity.pdbx_description
1 polymer ?
#
loop_
_entity_poly.entity_id
_entity_poly.type
_entity_poly.pdbx_seq_one_letter_code
_entity_poly.pdbx_strand_id
1 'polypeptide(L)' 'MSYREDRHQDFLSCLSVASDRAGTWCDAVRQERERHLGAIDTDTLVDDPEYSAALDVFGALADVLALARRVGA' A
#
# COMPACT_ATOMS: atom_id res chain seq x y z
N MET A 1 10.64 17.70 22.40
CA MET A 1 10.19 16.37 21.98
C MET A 1 11.08 15.34 22.65
N SER A 2 10.50 14.23 23.08
CA SER A 2 11.20 13.08 23.69
C SER A 2 11.79 12.20 22.59
N TYR A 3 12.91 11.52 22.89
CA TYR A 3 13.53 10.53 21.98
C TYR A 3 12.52 9.48 21.45
N ARG A 4 11.52 9.12 22.26
CA ARG A 4 10.43 8.22 21.86
C ARG A 4 9.50 8.83 20.81
N GLU A 5 9.20 10.13 20.93
CA GLU A 5 8.35 10.86 19.97
C GLU A 5 9.07 11.03 18.64
N ASP A 6 10.37 11.36 18.66
CA ASP A 6 11.17 11.49 17.44
C ASP A 6 11.24 10.16 16.67
N ARG A 7 11.49 9.04 17.38
CA ARG A 7 11.50 7.70 16.77
C ARG A 7 10.13 7.27 16.23
N HIS A 8 9.05 7.66 16.89
CA HIS A 8 7.70 7.38 16.42
C HIS A 8 7.39 8.19 15.15
N GLN A 9 7.80 9.45 15.09
CA GLN A 9 7.64 10.29 13.91
C GLN A 9 8.47 9.78 12.72
N ASP A 10 9.72 9.37 12.95
CA ASP A 10 10.56 8.74 11.92
C ASP A 10 9.90 7.46 11.37
N PHE A 11 9.36 6.63 12.27
CA PHE A 11 8.64 5.41 11.89
C PHE A 11 7.39 5.71 11.05
N LEU A 12 6.58 6.71 11.44
CA LEU A 12 5.42 7.14 10.66
C LEU A 12 5.80 7.68 9.29
N SER A 13 6.90 8.44 9.19
CA SER A 13 7.41 8.97 7.93
C SER A 13 7.79 7.83 6.98
N CYS A 14 8.57 6.85 7.47
CA CYS A 14 8.94 5.67 6.70
C CYS A 14 7.72 4.84 6.25
N LEU A 15 6.75 4.61 7.13
CA LEU A 15 5.53 3.88 6.77
C LEU A 15 4.68 4.63 5.75
N SER A 16 4.58 5.95 5.85
CA SER A 16 3.84 6.75 4.87
C SER A 16 4.47 6.61 3.48
N VAL A 17 5.79 6.76 3.39
CA VAL A 17 6.52 6.58 2.13
C VAL A 17 6.38 5.17 1.58
N ALA A 18 6.42 4.15 2.44
CA ALA A 18 6.22 2.76 2.04
C ALA A 18 4.80 2.52 1.49
N SER A 19 3.78 3.06 2.17
CA SER A 19 2.37 2.98 1.74
C SER A 19 2.15 3.65 0.38
N ASP A 20 2.71 4.84 0.17
CA ASP A 20 2.59 5.56 -1.11
C ASP A 20 3.28 4.80 -2.26
N ARG A 21 4.46 4.24 -1.98
CA ARG A 21 5.18 3.40 -2.96
C ARG A 21 4.43 2.11 -3.27
N ALA A 22 3.83 1.48 -2.28
CA ALA A 22 3.02 0.28 -2.47
C ALA A 22 1.78 0.57 -3.33
N GLY A 23 1.10 1.72 -3.10
CA GLY A 23 0.00 2.17 -3.96
C GLY A 23 0.44 2.39 -5.40
N THR A 24 1.58 3.06 -5.60
CA THR A 24 2.17 3.28 -6.94
C THR A 24 2.51 1.97 -7.65
N TRP A 25 3.10 1.01 -6.92
CA TRP A 25 3.42 -0.31 -7.46
C TRP A 25 2.14 -1.09 -7.80
N CYS A 26 1.14 -1.07 -6.91
CA CYS A 26 -0.15 -1.70 -7.15
C CYS A 26 -0.82 -1.15 -8.43
N ASP A 27 -0.77 0.16 -8.65
CA ASP A 27 -1.27 0.79 -9.88
C ASP A 27 -0.47 0.40 -11.13
N ALA A 28 0.85 0.22 -10.99
CA ALA A 28 1.68 -0.24 -12.10
C ALA A 28 1.33 -1.69 -12.50
N VAL A 29 1.15 -2.58 -11.52
CA VAL A 29 0.70 -3.96 -11.73
C VAL A 29 -0.68 -3.96 -12.40
N ARG A 30 -1.62 -3.15 -11.90
CA ARG A 30 -2.96 -2.96 -12.48
C ARG A 30 -2.89 -2.63 -13.97
N GLN A 31 -2.14 -1.60 -14.32
CA GLN A 31 -2.00 -1.13 -15.70
C GLN A 31 -1.31 -2.17 -16.60
N GLU A 32 -0.32 -2.88 -16.08
CA GLU A 32 0.37 -3.93 -16.83
C GLU A 32 -0.57 -5.10 -17.12
N ARG A 33 -1.43 -5.47 -16.16
CA ARG A 33 -2.42 -6.53 -16.31
C ARG A 33 -3.57 -6.13 -17.23
N GLU A 34 -4.08 -4.91 -17.12
CA GLU A 34 -5.06 -4.33 -18.07
C GLU A 34 -4.52 -4.32 -19.50
N ARG A 35 -3.23 -3.98 -19.69
CA ARG A 35 -2.62 -4.01 -21.03
C ARG A 35 -2.49 -5.42 -21.59
N HIS A 36 -2.15 -6.40 -20.76
CA HIS A 36 -1.98 -7.80 -21.20
C HIS A 36 -3.31 -8.51 -21.47
N LEU A 37 -4.32 -8.28 -20.65
CA LEU A 37 -5.61 -8.97 -20.73
C LEU A 37 -6.63 -8.23 -21.63
N GLY A 38 -6.32 -6.99 -22.04
CA GLY A 38 -7.23 -6.11 -22.77
C GLY A 38 -8.14 -5.32 -21.82
N ALA A 39 -9.10 -4.58 -22.38
CA ALA A 39 -10.09 -3.85 -21.57
C ALA A 39 -11.06 -4.83 -20.89
N ILE A 40 -10.63 -5.40 -19.78
CA ILE A 40 -11.43 -6.21 -18.86
C ILE A 40 -12.02 -5.34 -17.75
N ASP A 41 -13.12 -5.80 -17.15
CA ASP A 41 -13.68 -5.15 -15.97
C ASP A 41 -12.75 -5.31 -14.75
N THR A 42 -12.98 -4.46 -13.75
CA THR A 42 -12.18 -4.46 -12.52
C THR A 42 -12.30 -5.78 -11.74
N ASP A 43 -13.44 -6.48 -11.82
CA ASP A 43 -13.66 -7.75 -11.13
C ASP A 43 -12.74 -8.85 -11.68
N THR A 44 -12.58 -8.93 -13.00
CA THR A 44 -11.67 -9.88 -13.65
C THR A 44 -10.21 -9.57 -13.32
N LEU A 45 -9.89 -8.30 -13.09
CA LEU A 45 -8.54 -7.88 -12.75
C LEU A 45 -8.18 -8.24 -11.30
N VAL A 46 -9.13 -8.13 -10.37
CA VAL A 46 -8.93 -8.50 -8.96
C VAL A 46 -8.67 -10.00 -8.79
N ASP A 47 -9.19 -10.83 -9.69
CA ASP A 47 -8.88 -12.27 -9.73
C ASP A 47 -7.47 -12.58 -10.29
N ASP A 48 -6.75 -11.60 -10.86
CA ASP A 48 -5.34 -11.78 -11.22
C ASP A 48 -4.48 -11.94 -9.96
N PRO A 49 -3.74 -13.05 -9.82
CA PRO A 49 -3.02 -13.34 -8.59
C PRO A 49 -1.92 -12.33 -8.28
N GLU A 50 -1.34 -11.66 -9.27
CA GLU A 50 -0.31 -10.65 -9.04
C GLU A 50 -0.93 -9.31 -8.62
N TYR A 51 -2.04 -8.91 -9.24
CA TYR A 51 -2.76 -7.72 -8.81
C TYR A 51 -3.39 -7.89 -7.42
N SER A 52 -3.98 -9.05 -7.12
CA SER A 52 -4.47 -9.39 -5.79
C SER A 52 -3.36 -9.33 -4.74
N ALA A 53 -2.19 -9.91 -5.02
CA ALA A 53 -1.05 -9.86 -4.09
C ALA A 53 -0.55 -8.42 -3.88
N ALA A 54 -0.57 -7.58 -4.93
CA ALA A 54 -0.19 -6.18 -4.81
C ALA A 54 -1.19 -5.37 -3.97
N LEU A 55 -2.48 -5.63 -4.13
CA LEU A 55 -3.55 -5.06 -3.29
C LEU A 55 -3.39 -5.47 -1.83
N ASP A 56 -3.09 -6.74 -1.54
CA ASP A 56 -2.88 -7.24 -0.18
C ASP A 56 -1.71 -6.50 0.51
N VAL A 57 -0.59 -6.30 -0.19
CA VAL A 57 0.57 -5.56 0.33
C VAL A 57 0.21 -4.10 0.61
N PHE A 58 -0.49 -3.44 -0.31
CA PHE A 58 -0.93 -2.06 -0.12
C PHE A 58 -1.89 -1.93 1.08
N GLY A 59 -2.86 -2.84 1.18
CA GLY A 59 -3.80 -2.90 2.31
C GLY A 59 -3.10 -3.12 3.64
N ALA A 60 -2.17 -4.08 3.72
CA ALA A 60 -1.41 -4.34 4.93
C ALA A 60 -0.59 -3.11 5.39
N LEU A 61 0.02 -2.37 4.46
CA LEU A 61 0.76 -1.15 4.79
C LEU A 61 -0.16 -0.02 5.26
N ALA A 62 -1.32 0.14 4.62
CA ALA A 62 -2.32 1.13 5.03
C ALA A 62 -2.85 0.84 6.45
N ASP A 63 -3.13 -0.43 6.76
CA ASP A 63 -3.57 -0.87 8.08
C ASP A 63 -2.51 -0.63 9.15
N VAL A 64 -1.25 -1.00 8.88
CA VAL A 64 -0.14 -0.76 9.80
C VAL A 64 0.06 0.74 10.04
N LEU A 65 -0.04 1.57 9.01
CA LEU A 65 0.05 3.03 9.15
C LEU A 65 -1.10 3.59 9.99
N ALA A 66 -2.32 3.11 9.77
CA ALA A 66 -3.49 3.51 10.56
C ALA A 66 -3.33 3.15 12.04
N LEU A 67 -2.84 1.94 12.33
CA LEU A 67 -2.53 1.48 13.68
C LEU A 67 -1.41 2.31 14.32
N ALA A 68 -0.32 2.55 13.60
CA ALA A 68 0.82 3.32 14.08
C ALA A 68 0.42 4.77 14.45
N ARG A 69 -0.48 5.38 13.67
CA ARG A 69 -1.05 6.71 13.97
C ARG A 69 -1.91 6.71 15.23
N ARG A 70 -2.69 5.65 15.48
CA ARG A 70 -3.52 5.53 16.69
C ARG A 70 -2.69 5.33 17.96
N VAL A 71 -1.58 4.59 17.89
CA VAL A 71 -0.75 4.28 19.07
C VAL A 71 0.06 5.49 19.56
N GLY A 72 0.31 6.48 18.69
CA GLY A 72 1.04 7.70 19.06
C GLY A 72 0.19 8.92 19.37
N ALA A 73 -1.15 8.80 19.31
CA ALA A 73 -2.10 9.83 19.77
C ALA A 73 -2.40 9.66 21.25
#